data_AF-T0RC02-F1
#
_entry.id   AF-T0RC02-F1
#
_cell.length_a   1.000
_cell.length_b   1.000
_cell.length_c   1.000
_cell.angle_alpha   90.00
_cell.angle_beta   90.00
_cell.angle_gamma   90.00
#
_symmetry.space_group_name_H-M   'P 1'
#
loop_
_entity.id
_entity.type
_entity.pdbx_description
1 polymer ?
#
loop_
_entity_poly.entity_id
_entity_poly.type
_entity_poly.pdbx_seq_one_letter_code
_entity_poly.pdbx_strand_id
1 'polypeptide(L)'
;MKYLGLLFIFTSLNSYSAPSAEVYMDSLKESNPQLAKALQIDGVYDIYQGCMKKHSANGVVDGKSLMDCVWDDVQLKPDLKDAVTDSLKSDISETSKDGVASSRYQEKSSLNSTKREKSSALQALEKYLQKQLEDALYGERIANSEKLHQRERAADQKVFFVLFESQLGKNVINILSSYCIESQMMNDKYFFIPKSRIEQEKVRTTNLQGLASIKTDSQGNQILASAATWNDCVATIQHHCYQTEDIKEMDKDGVLKSTGVSYSKTKMLEVCQKNDLNYKPNNTNSIAKFRGENCTEAIDYTVQRACEVTDYISRARKSLDATGKLISKMGNIDLGRDPTSVSSYNEKNAEKKIDELTSLTSNQMVESGALEAAKDEAAEFETCFKDGKVQDPEACKSFLQTNREEKLQELAEYKINSEVSIEEIEKLTIDDEEKIQKILMEDGYSEDDAKNLATNQDILKEIKSRYKSKEEALQRSVIDQVNKITSQKNDEITDLDATALTKIGEELKSKTQDFAKLVHYNNIVSSYLTITSDDKENGKVTRQNTAMLQRELASNAFNDKNLKSANEVDSDFQGSGIQYDNLDRAIEATGVSLDAGNDETADSPTVKSEDIVKSILGLFRTKE
;
A
#
# COMPACT_ATOMS: atom_id res chain seq x y z
N MET A 1 9.09 16.72 -49.29
CA MET A 1 7.86 17.49 -49.01
C MET A 1 6.66 16.59 -49.29
N LYS A 2 5.81 16.37 -48.27
CA LYS A 2 4.37 16.02 -48.29
C LYS A 2 3.81 15.18 -49.46
N TYR A 3 3.41 13.94 -49.10
CA TYR A 3 2.09 13.31 -49.30
C TYR A 3 1.52 12.97 -50.72
N LEU A 4 1.13 11.68 -50.80
CA LEU A 4 -0.19 11.12 -51.19
C LEU A 4 -0.42 10.53 -52.59
N GLY A 5 -0.84 9.25 -52.59
CA GLY A 5 -1.85 8.66 -53.49
C GLY A 5 -1.43 7.42 -54.28
N LEU A 6 -2.13 6.28 -54.32
CA LEU A 6 -3.24 5.70 -53.57
C LEU A 6 -3.43 4.24 -54.10
N LEU A 7 -3.66 3.29 -53.18
CA LEU A 7 -4.52 2.09 -53.27
C LEU A 7 -4.40 0.98 -54.36
N PHE A 8 -4.33 -0.29 -53.88
CA PHE A 8 -5.28 -1.44 -54.04
C PHE A 8 -4.58 -2.71 -53.47
N ILE A 9 -4.80 -3.23 -52.26
CA ILE A 9 -5.90 -3.99 -51.60
C ILE A 9 -6.35 -5.31 -52.27
N PHE A 10 -6.34 -6.38 -51.42
CA PHE A 10 -7.03 -7.69 -51.42
C PHE A 10 -6.19 -8.89 -51.94
N THR A 11 -6.06 -10.04 -51.26
CA THR A 11 -6.83 -10.66 -50.16
C THR A 11 -6.03 -11.85 -49.55
N SER A 12 -6.12 -12.00 -48.22
CA SER A 12 -6.29 -13.26 -47.44
C SER A 12 -5.29 -14.43 -47.55
N LEU A 13 -4.73 -14.85 -46.40
CA LEU A 13 -5.02 -16.14 -45.73
C LEU A 13 -4.03 -16.43 -44.58
N ASN A 14 -4.59 -16.60 -43.37
CA ASN A 14 -4.13 -17.43 -42.24
C ASN A 14 -2.67 -17.88 -42.20
N SER A 15 -1.88 -17.28 -41.32
CA SER A 15 -1.20 -17.96 -40.22
C SER A 15 -0.47 -16.92 -39.37
N TYR A 16 -0.97 -16.64 -38.17
CA TYR A 16 -0.12 -16.13 -37.10
C TYR A 16 0.85 -17.27 -36.78
N SER A 17 1.99 -17.35 -37.48
CA SER A 17 3.06 -18.23 -37.06
C SER A 17 3.57 -17.66 -35.75
N ALA A 18 3.36 -18.41 -34.66
CA ALA A 18 3.98 -18.10 -33.37
C ALA A 18 5.46 -17.76 -33.62
N PRO A 19 6.00 -16.68 -33.01
CA PRO A 19 7.42 -16.39 -33.13
C PRO A 19 8.21 -17.65 -32.76
N SER A 20 9.32 -17.91 -33.47
CA SER A 20 10.20 -19.03 -33.12
C SER A 20 10.57 -18.93 -31.63
N ALA A 21 10.63 -20.06 -30.93
CA ALA A 21 10.90 -20.10 -29.50
C ALA A 21 12.10 -19.23 -29.09
N GLU A 22 13.13 -19.13 -29.93
CA GLU A 22 14.27 -18.22 -29.74
C GLU A 22 13.90 -16.73 -29.65
N VAL A 23 13.07 -16.21 -30.56
CA VAL A 23 12.65 -14.80 -30.59
C VAL A 23 11.73 -14.48 -29.41
N TYR A 24 10.87 -15.44 -29.04
CA TYR A 24 10.03 -15.35 -27.86
C TYR A 24 10.86 -15.29 -26.57
N MET A 25 11.85 -16.18 -26.44
CA MET A 25 12.73 -16.23 -25.27
C MET A 25 13.63 -15.00 -25.14
N ASP A 26 14.08 -14.40 -26.25
CA ASP A 26 14.87 -13.16 -26.20
C ASP A 26 14.03 -11.96 -25.73
N SER A 27 12.76 -11.86 -26.13
CA SER A 27 11.84 -10.82 -25.62
C SER A 27 11.51 -11.00 -24.13
N LEU A 28 11.42 -12.25 -23.66
CA LEU A 28 11.20 -12.58 -22.26
C LEU A 28 12.41 -12.28 -21.38
N LYS A 29 13.65 -12.49 -21.85
CA LYS A 29 14.85 -12.22 -21.04
C LYS A 29 14.95 -10.77 -20.58
N GLU A 30 14.45 -9.83 -21.39
CA GLU A 30 14.47 -8.40 -21.07
C GLU A 30 13.29 -7.98 -20.18
N SER A 31 12.10 -8.54 -20.43
CA SER A 31 10.86 -8.14 -19.75
C SER A 31 10.56 -8.95 -18.47
N ASN A 32 10.89 -10.24 -18.48
CA ASN A 32 10.55 -11.26 -17.47
C ASN A 32 11.71 -12.27 -17.32
N PRO A 33 12.86 -11.84 -16.73
CA PRO A 33 14.09 -12.62 -16.73
C PRO A 33 13.99 -13.92 -15.93
N GLN A 34 13.22 -13.95 -14.84
CA GLN A 34 13.08 -15.14 -14.00
C GLN A 34 12.17 -16.17 -14.68
N LEU A 35 11.09 -15.73 -15.33
CA LEU A 35 10.28 -16.60 -16.18
C LEU A 35 11.10 -17.13 -17.36
N ALA A 36 11.89 -16.28 -18.02
CA ALA A 36 12.77 -16.71 -19.10
C ALA A 36 13.77 -17.79 -18.64
N LYS A 37 14.34 -17.66 -17.45
CA LYS A 37 15.25 -18.66 -16.87
C LYS A 37 14.54 -19.97 -16.55
N ALA A 38 13.33 -19.91 -15.98
CA ALA A 38 12.51 -21.09 -15.72
C ALA A 38 12.15 -21.82 -17.04
N LEU A 39 11.77 -21.09 -18.08
CA LEU A 39 11.40 -21.63 -19.38
C LEU A 39 12.59 -22.23 -20.16
N GLN A 40 13.84 -21.87 -19.83
CA GLN A 40 15.04 -22.49 -20.39
C GLN A 40 15.30 -23.91 -19.86
N ILE A 41 14.61 -24.32 -18.80
CA ILE A 41 14.74 -25.67 -18.26
C ILE A 41 13.92 -26.63 -19.14
N ASP A 42 14.57 -27.69 -19.60
CA ASP A 42 13.98 -28.69 -20.49
C ASP A 42 12.62 -29.20 -19.97
N GLY A 43 11.57 -28.96 -20.76
CA GLY A 43 10.19 -29.37 -20.46
C GLY A 43 9.31 -28.31 -19.80
N VAL A 44 9.85 -27.22 -19.23
CA VAL A 44 9.03 -26.13 -18.64
C VAL A 44 8.35 -25.31 -19.73
N TYR A 45 9.03 -25.04 -20.85
CA TYR A 45 8.45 -24.33 -21.98
C TYR A 45 7.24 -25.05 -22.59
N ASP A 46 7.32 -26.38 -22.72
CA ASP A 46 6.22 -27.18 -23.26
C ASP A 46 5.00 -27.18 -22.35
N ILE A 47 5.22 -27.23 -21.02
CA ILE A 47 4.16 -27.09 -20.00
C ILE A 47 3.50 -25.72 -20.15
N TYR A 48 4.29 -24.65 -20.20
CA TYR A 48 3.80 -23.28 -20.36
C TYR A 48 2.95 -23.11 -21.63
N GLN A 49 3.45 -23.57 -22.77
CA GLN A 49 2.71 -23.52 -24.05
C GLN A 49 1.44 -24.39 -24.02
N GLY A 50 1.48 -25.54 -23.35
CA GLY A 50 0.32 -26.39 -23.13
C GLY A 50 -0.78 -25.70 -22.34
N CYS A 51 -0.40 -25.05 -21.23
CA CYS A 51 -1.31 -24.28 -20.39
C CYS A 51 -1.88 -23.06 -21.14
N MET A 52 -1.03 -22.30 -21.85
CA MET A 52 -1.48 -21.18 -22.67
C MET A 52 -2.55 -21.62 -23.69
N LYS A 53 -2.30 -22.69 -24.45
CA LYS A 53 -3.27 -23.22 -25.43
C LYS A 53 -4.57 -23.69 -24.79
N LYS A 54 -4.48 -24.37 -23.65
CA LYS A 54 -5.65 -24.88 -22.91
C LYS A 54 -6.55 -23.75 -22.44
N HIS A 55 -5.96 -22.67 -21.93
CA HIS A 55 -6.71 -21.53 -21.41
C HIS A 55 -7.10 -20.52 -22.49
N SER A 56 -6.38 -20.43 -23.60
CA SER A 56 -6.74 -19.57 -24.74
C SER A 56 -7.92 -20.10 -25.55
N ALA A 57 -8.12 -21.42 -25.57
CA ALA A 57 -9.20 -22.07 -26.34
C ALA A 57 -10.62 -21.68 -25.87
N ASN A 58 -10.77 -21.18 -24.64
CA ASN A 58 -12.05 -20.77 -24.05
C ASN A 58 -12.34 -19.27 -24.20
N GLY A 59 -11.50 -18.51 -24.92
CA GLY A 59 -11.74 -17.10 -25.25
C GLY A 59 -11.49 -16.09 -24.12
N VAL A 60 -11.24 -16.55 -22.89
CA VAL A 60 -10.81 -15.73 -21.75
C VAL A 60 -9.77 -16.51 -20.95
N VAL A 61 -8.51 -16.07 -20.99
CA VAL A 61 -7.42 -16.67 -20.19
C VAL A 61 -7.42 -16.01 -18.83
N ASP A 62 -8.00 -16.61 -17.79
CA ASP A 62 -7.81 -16.06 -16.44
C ASP A 62 -6.36 -16.35 -15.97
N GLY A 63 -5.70 -15.32 -15.45
CA GLY A 63 -4.29 -15.41 -15.06
C GLY A 63 -4.03 -16.41 -13.94
N LYS A 64 -5.00 -16.63 -13.04
CA LYS A 64 -4.89 -17.60 -11.96
C LYS A 64 -4.83 -19.03 -12.52
N SER A 65 -5.77 -19.39 -13.38
CA SER A 65 -5.81 -20.75 -13.95
C SER A 65 -4.59 -21.04 -14.83
N LEU A 66 -4.08 -20.04 -15.57
CA LEU A 66 -2.83 -20.20 -16.33
C LEU A 66 -1.67 -20.50 -15.38
N MET A 67 -1.51 -19.71 -14.32
CA MET A 67 -0.44 -19.86 -13.34
C MET A 67 -0.51 -21.18 -12.57
N ASP A 68 -1.70 -21.53 -12.08
CA ASP A 68 -1.95 -22.80 -11.38
C ASP A 68 -1.62 -23.97 -12.32
N CYS A 69 -2.04 -23.92 -13.60
CA CYS A 69 -1.70 -24.95 -14.59
C CYS A 69 -0.19 -25.12 -14.78
N VAL A 70 0.56 -24.02 -14.95
CA VAL A 70 2.02 -24.08 -15.20
C VAL A 70 2.73 -24.69 -14.00
N TRP A 71 2.40 -24.23 -12.80
CA TRP A 71 3.08 -24.67 -11.60
C TRP A 71 2.67 -26.09 -11.17
N ASP A 72 1.39 -26.43 -11.22
CA ASP A 72 0.90 -27.77 -10.87
C ASP A 72 1.57 -28.84 -11.76
N ASP A 73 1.69 -28.59 -13.06
CA ASP A 73 2.33 -29.52 -14.00
C ASP A 73 3.85 -29.62 -13.80
N VAL A 74 4.50 -28.54 -13.35
CA VAL A 74 5.92 -28.56 -12.93
C VAL A 74 6.07 -29.37 -11.63
N GLN A 75 5.20 -29.16 -10.64
CA GLN A 75 5.22 -29.85 -9.35
C GLN A 75 5.00 -31.35 -9.46
N LEU A 76 4.23 -31.81 -10.46
CA LEU A 76 4.04 -33.24 -10.74
C LEU A 76 5.32 -33.96 -11.16
N LYS A 77 6.40 -33.23 -11.48
CA LYS A 77 7.71 -33.75 -11.87
C LYS A 77 8.78 -33.26 -10.87
N PRO A 78 9.11 -34.04 -9.81
CA PRO A 78 10.01 -33.60 -8.74
C PRO A 78 11.39 -33.10 -9.24
N ASP A 79 12.00 -33.80 -10.19
CA ASP A 79 13.30 -33.38 -10.76
C ASP A 79 13.21 -32.02 -11.48
N LEU A 80 12.08 -31.77 -12.15
CA LEU A 80 11.83 -30.51 -12.86
C LEU A 80 11.57 -29.37 -11.87
N LYS A 81 10.79 -29.65 -10.83
CA LYS A 81 10.52 -28.74 -9.72
C LYS A 81 11.82 -28.33 -9.03
N ASP A 82 12.66 -29.29 -8.65
CA ASP A 82 13.95 -29.01 -8.01
C ASP A 82 14.90 -28.24 -8.94
N ALA A 83 14.92 -28.56 -10.24
CA ALA A 83 15.71 -27.80 -11.23
C ALA A 83 15.25 -26.34 -11.37
N VAL A 84 13.94 -26.09 -11.41
CA VAL A 84 13.37 -24.72 -11.45
C VAL A 84 13.72 -23.97 -10.19
N THR A 85 13.49 -24.58 -9.04
CA THR A 85 13.78 -24.00 -7.73
C THR A 85 15.27 -23.68 -7.60
N ASP A 86 16.17 -24.59 -7.93
CA ASP A 86 17.62 -24.37 -7.80
C ASP A 86 18.16 -23.35 -8.81
N SER A 87 17.61 -23.30 -10.02
CA SER A 87 17.94 -22.29 -11.02
C SER A 87 17.62 -20.87 -10.52
N LEU A 88 16.47 -20.68 -9.87
CA LEU A 88 16.00 -19.37 -9.42
C LEU A 88 16.59 -18.93 -8.07
N LYS A 89 16.96 -19.88 -7.19
CA LYS A 89 17.63 -19.59 -5.91
C LYS A 89 18.92 -18.79 -6.02
N SER A 90 19.73 -19.08 -7.05
CA SER A 90 21.03 -18.42 -7.26
C SER A 90 20.88 -16.89 -7.43
N ASP A 91 19.92 -16.45 -8.25
CA ASP A 91 19.68 -15.02 -8.51
C ASP A 91 18.99 -14.31 -7.35
N ILE A 92 18.20 -15.07 -6.58
CA ILE A 92 17.66 -14.61 -5.29
C ILE A 92 18.86 -14.34 -4.38
N SER A 93 19.74 -15.31 -4.10
CA SER A 93 20.84 -15.14 -3.14
C SER A 93 21.96 -14.13 -3.50
N GLU A 94 22.25 -13.88 -4.78
CA GLU A 94 23.45 -13.13 -5.21
C GLU A 94 23.36 -11.59 -5.15
N THR A 95 22.19 -11.02 -4.83
CA THR A 95 22.03 -9.55 -4.72
C THR A 95 22.46 -8.95 -3.36
N SER A 96 22.98 -9.75 -2.43
CA SER A 96 23.46 -9.26 -1.13
C SER A 96 24.91 -9.66 -0.85
N LYS A 97 25.87 -8.83 -1.27
CA LYS A 97 27.30 -8.99 -0.93
C LYS A 97 27.63 -8.79 0.56
N ASP A 98 26.66 -8.40 1.40
CA ASP A 98 26.84 -8.17 2.84
C ASP A 98 26.16 -9.23 3.73
N GLY A 99 25.84 -10.43 3.22
CA GLY A 99 25.22 -11.49 4.05
C GLY A 99 23.79 -11.18 4.52
N VAL A 100 23.27 -9.99 4.19
CA VAL A 100 21.89 -9.61 4.41
C VAL A 100 21.08 -10.17 3.24
N ALA A 101 20.63 -11.44 3.29
CA ALA A 101 19.65 -12.03 2.36
C ALA A 101 18.43 -11.10 2.07
N SER A 102 18.56 -10.11 1.18
CA SER A 102 17.55 -9.08 0.88
C SER A 102 16.63 -9.55 -0.24
N SER A 103 16.72 -10.82 -0.59
CA SER A 103 16.26 -11.38 -1.84
C SER A 103 14.88 -11.99 -1.82
N ARG A 104 14.41 -12.37 -0.63
CA ARG A 104 12.99 -12.76 -0.40
C ARG A 104 12.01 -11.66 -0.78
N TYR A 105 12.55 -10.44 -0.92
CA TYR A 105 11.95 -9.22 -1.41
C TYR A 105 12.95 -8.48 -2.31
N GLN A 106 13.52 -9.15 -3.32
CA GLN A 106 13.76 -8.42 -4.55
C GLN A 106 12.48 -7.64 -4.88
N GLU A 107 12.57 -6.53 -5.59
CA GLU A 107 11.43 -6.07 -6.37
C GLU A 107 11.01 -7.28 -7.24
N LYS A 108 10.17 -8.20 -6.71
CA LYS A 108 9.18 -8.95 -7.45
C LYS A 108 8.53 -7.82 -8.18
N SER A 109 8.98 -7.62 -9.42
CA SER A 109 8.94 -6.34 -10.10
C SER A 109 7.60 -5.72 -9.73
N SER A 110 7.61 -4.55 -9.08
CA SER A 110 6.37 -3.76 -9.03
C SER A 110 5.92 -3.81 -10.47
N LEU A 111 4.81 -4.49 -10.79
CA LEU A 111 4.46 -4.77 -12.18
C LEU A 111 4.59 -3.42 -12.88
N ASN A 112 5.70 -3.19 -13.59
CA ASN A 112 6.08 -1.80 -13.85
C ASN A 112 5.10 -1.23 -14.88
N SER A 113 4.50 -2.18 -15.59
CA SER A 113 3.36 -2.12 -16.45
C SER A 113 2.01 -1.95 -15.72
N THR A 114 1.79 -2.23 -14.43
CA THR A 114 0.48 -1.92 -13.77
C THR A 114 0.28 -0.45 -13.50
N LYS A 115 1.33 0.36 -13.67
CA LYS A 115 1.24 1.81 -13.71
C LYS A 115 0.40 2.19 -14.92
N ARG A 116 -0.84 2.63 -14.68
CA ARG A 116 -1.56 3.45 -15.66
C ARG A 116 -0.75 4.71 -15.93
N GLU A 117 -1.01 5.35 -17.07
CA GLU A 117 -0.57 6.74 -17.24
C GLU A 117 -1.01 7.56 -16.02
N LYS A 118 -0.12 8.43 -15.53
CA LYS A 118 -0.41 9.22 -14.33
C LYS A 118 -1.68 10.02 -14.57
N SER A 119 -2.70 9.79 -13.75
CA SER A 119 -3.99 10.48 -13.83
C SER A 119 -3.80 12.00 -13.75
N SER A 120 -4.62 12.77 -14.47
CA SER A 120 -4.51 14.23 -14.55
C SER A 120 -4.60 14.87 -13.17
N ALA A 121 -5.44 14.32 -12.29
CA ALA A 121 -5.55 14.72 -10.89
C ALA A 121 -4.23 14.56 -10.11
N LEU A 122 -3.53 13.43 -10.29
CA LEU A 122 -2.26 13.18 -9.61
C LEU A 122 -1.15 14.09 -10.16
N GLN A 123 -1.16 14.38 -11.45
CA GLN A 123 -0.20 15.32 -12.06
C GLN A 123 -0.39 16.75 -11.52
N ALA A 124 -1.64 17.20 -11.36
CA ALA A 124 -1.94 18.49 -10.77
C ALA A 124 -1.41 18.59 -9.32
N LEU A 125 -1.68 17.56 -8.51
CA LEU A 125 -1.16 17.47 -7.14
C LEU A 125 0.37 17.41 -7.10
N GLU A 126 0.99 16.57 -7.93
CA GLU A 126 2.45 16.42 -8.03
C GLU A 126 3.10 17.76 -8.36
N LYS A 127 2.58 18.49 -9.35
CA LYS A 127 3.09 19.81 -9.72
C LYS A 127 2.96 20.83 -8.59
N TYR A 128 1.85 20.80 -7.85
CA TYR A 128 1.64 21.67 -6.69
C TYR A 128 2.65 21.39 -5.58
N LEU A 129 2.81 20.11 -5.20
CA LEU A 129 3.74 19.68 -4.14
C LEU A 129 5.20 19.87 -4.55
N GLN A 130 5.54 19.57 -5.80
CA GLN A 130 6.88 19.79 -6.35
C GLN A 130 7.25 21.27 -6.26
N LYS A 131 6.35 22.19 -6.62
CA LYS A 131 6.59 23.62 -6.50
C LYS A 131 6.85 24.03 -5.05
N GLN A 132 6.03 23.56 -4.11
CA GLN A 132 6.23 23.86 -2.68
C GLN A 132 7.58 23.35 -2.16
N LEU A 133 7.98 22.15 -2.59
CA LEU A 133 9.26 21.55 -2.23
C LEU A 133 10.43 22.33 -2.84
N GLU A 134 10.36 22.68 -4.13
CA GLU A 134 11.39 23.45 -4.82
C GLU A 134 11.56 24.84 -4.20
N ASP A 135 10.46 25.56 -3.95
CA ASP A 135 10.48 26.88 -3.34
C ASP A 135 11.09 26.83 -1.93
N ALA A 136 10.83 25.77 -1.15
CA ALA A 136 11.38 25.63 0.20
C ALA A 136 12.86 25.21 0.23
N LEU A 137 13.24 24.27 -0.64
CA LEU A 137 14.60 23.72 -0.67
C LEU A 137 15.60 24.64 -1.37
N TYR A 138 15.17 25.32 -2.43
CA TYR A 138 16.05 26.09 -3.30
C TYR A 138 15.78 27.59 -3.27
N GLY A 139 14.63 28.03 -2.73
CA GLY A 139 14.20 29.43 -2.81
C GLY A 139 13.60 29.78 -4.17
N GLU A 140 13.13 31.03 -4.31
CA GLU A 140 12.55 31.52 -5.56
C GLU A 140 13.64 31.68 -6.64
N ARG A 141 13.60 30.85 -7.69
CA ARG A 141 14.54 30.92 -8.82
C ARG A 141 14.35 32.23 -9.59
N ILE A 142 15.41 33.03 -9.69
CA ILE A 142 15.42 34.21 -10.56
C ILE A 142 15.81 33.78 -11.97
N ALA A 143 14.86 33.82 -12.92
CA ALA A 143 15.12 33.51 -14.32
C ALA A 143 16.20 34.45 -14.90
N ASN A 144 17.14 33.89 -15.67
CA ASN A 144 18.24 34.58 -16.39
C ASN A 144 19.48 35.01 -15.58
N SER A 145 19.86 34.30 -14.53
CA SER A 145 21.17 34.47 -13.86
C SER A 145 22.10 33.27 -14.12
N GLU A 146 23.31 33.51 -14.64
CA GLU A 146 24.37 32.49 -14.74
C GLU A 146 25.05 32.18 -13.39
N LYS A 147 24.70 32.90 -12.32
CA LYS A 147 25.30 32.75 -10.99
C LYS A 147 24.24 32.43 -9.95
N LEU A 148 24.57 31.48 -9.06
CA LEU A 148 23.73 31.20 -7.89
C LEU A 148 23.59 32.47 -7.04
N HIS A 149 22.36 32.94 -6.83
CA HIS A 149 22.11 34.12 -6.00
C HIS A 149 22.22 33.76 -4.50
N GLN A 150 22.50 34.75 -3.63
CA GLN A 150 22.54 34.53 -2.17
C GLN A 150 21.23 34.00 -1.56
N ARG A 151 20.12 34.07 -2.29
CA ARG A 151 18.81 33.50 -1.91
C ARG A 151 18.64 32.04 -2.34
N GLU A 152 19.49 31.55 -3.24
CA GLU A 152 19.43 30.18 -3.71
C GLU A 152 20.13 29.27 -2.70
N ARG A 153 19.42 28.24 -2.28
CA ARG A 153 19.87 27.24 -1.32
C ARG A 153 20.27 25.96 -2.04
N ALA A 154 21.19 25.19 -1.47
CA ALA A 154 21.47 23.84 -1.91
C ALA A 154 20.93 22.82 -0.90
N ALA A 155 20.18 21.83 -1.38
CA ALA A 155 19.85 20.62 -0.61
C ALA A 155 20.91 19.56 -0.90
N ASP A 156 21.50 18.97 0.16
CA ASP A 156 22.46 17.89 0.02
C ASP A 156 21.77 16.50 0.07
N GLN A 157 22.57 15.44 -0.10
CA GLN A 157 22.06 14.07 -0.04
C GLN A 157 21.42 13.73 1.30
N LYS A 158 21.93 14.29 2.41
CA LYS A 158 21.36 14.06 3.74
C LYS A 158 19.93 14.62 3.81
N VAL A 159 19.71 15.84 3.30
CA VAL A 159 18.35 16.42 3.21
C VAL A 159 17.42 15.52 2.39
N PHE A 160 17.89 14.96 1.27
CA PHE A 160 17.11 14.00 0.48
C PHE A 160 16.74 12.75 1.28
N PHE A 161 17.69 12.14 1.98
CA PHE A 161 17.40 10.93 2.77
C PHE A 161 16.45 11.21 3.94
N VAL A 162 16.57 12.37 4.59
CA VAL A 162 15.64 12.75 5.67
C VAL A 162 14.23 13.05 5.13
N LEU A 163 14.11 13.68 3.95
CA LEU A 163 12.83 13.82 3.24
C LEU A 163 12.22 12.46 2.89
N PHE A 164 13.03 11.55 2.34
CA PHE A 164 12.60 10.21 1.98
C PHE A 164 12.12 9.42 3.21
N GLU A 165 12.88 9.47 4.29
CA GLU A 165 12.54 8.81 5.56
C GLU A 165 11.21 9.34 6.11
N SER A 166 11.04 10.67 6.16
CA SER A 166 9.82 11.34 6.61
C SER A 166 8.60 10.96 5.75
N GLN A 167 8.74 10.99 4.41
CA GLN A 167 7.68 10.61 3.49
C GLN A 167 7.28 9.14 3.65
N LEU A 168 8.27 8.25 3.80
CA LEU A 168 8.02 6.82 3.94
C LEU A 168 7.30 6.51 5.26
N GLY A 169 7.66 7.16 6.37
CA GLY A 169 6.94 7.06 7.63
C GLY A 169 5.48 7.50 7.52
N LYS A 170 5.21 8.62 6.85
CA LYS A 170 3.84 9.11 6.60
C LYS A 170 3.05 8.15 5.72
N ASN A 171 3.69 7.55 4.71
CA ASN A 171 3.04 6.56 3.86
C ASN A 171 2.65 5.29 4.64
N VAL A 172 3.43 4.88 5.65
CA VAL A 172 3.07 3.77 6.54
C VAL A 172 1.78 4.08 7.31
N ILE A 173 1.64 5.28 7.88
CA ILE A 173 0.40 5.66 8.57
C ILE A 173 -0.76 5.74 7.57
N ASN A 174 -0.54 6.32 6.38
CA ASN A 174 -1.55 6.42 5.34
C ASN A 174 -2.09 5.04 4.90
N ILE A 175 -1.22 4.03 4.71
CA ILE A 175 -1.67 2.70 4.28
C ILE A 175 -2.46 1.97 5.38
N LEU A 176 -2.08 2.16 6.65
CA LEU A 176 -2.80 1.65 7.81
C LEU A 176 -4.19 2.30 7.93
N SER A 177 -4.23 3.63 7.84
CA SER A 177 -5.47 4.42 7.82
C SER A 177 -6.34 4.05 6.63
N SER A 178 -5.76 3.74 5.47
CA SER A 178 -6.51 3.27 4.29
C SER A 178 -7.21 1.93 4.53
N TYR A 179 -6.61 1.03 5.29
CA TYR A 179 -7.25 -0.22 5.69
C TYR A 179 -8.36 0.06 6.71
N CYS A 180 -8.06 0.86 7.74
CA CYS A 180 -8.97 1.08 8.86
C CYS A 180 -10.18 1.96 8.53
N ILE A 181 -10.03 2.95 7.66
CA ILE A 181 -11.16 3.80 7.25
C ILE A 181 -12.24 3.00 6.50
N GLU A 182 -11.86 1.92 5.81
CA GLU A 182 -12.80 1.03 5.09
C GLU A 182 -13.19 -0.21 5.91
N SER A 183 -12.68 -0.33 7.13
CA SER A 183 -12.93 -1.46 8.01
C SER A 183 -14.06 -1.18 9.00
N GLN A 184 -14.92 -2.18 9.20
CA GLN A 184 -15.92 -2.16 10.26
C GLN A 184 -15.63 -3.22 11.33
N MET A 185 -15.79 -2.84 12.59
CA MET A 185 -15.61 -3.74 13.73
C MET A 185 -16.86 -4.62 13.93
N MET A 186 -16.64 -5.93 14.05
CA MET A 186 -17.65 -6.92 14.40
C MET A 186 -17.25 -7.67 15.68
N ASN A 187 -18.23 -7.84 16.58
CA ASN A 187 -18.07 -8.52 17.87
C ASN A 187 -16.86 -7.99 18.68
N ASP A 188 -16.69 -6.66 18.68
CA ASP A 188 -15.68 -5.91 19.43
C ASP A 188 -14.22 -6.32 19.21
N LYS A 189 -13.92 -6.98 18.07
CA LYS A 189 -12.59 -7.58 17.87
C LYS A 189 -12.15 -7.77 16.42
N TYR A 190 -13.07 -8.06 15.52
CA TYR A 190 -12.74 -8.45 14.15
C TYR A 190 -13.07 -7.32 13.19
N PHE A 191 -12.10 -6.94 12.36
CA PHE A 191 -12.28 -5.86 11.39
C PHE A 191 -12.45 -6.46 10.00
N PHE A 192 -13.55 -6.09 9.34
CA PHE A 192 -13.88 -6.60 8.02
C PHE A 192 -14.03 -5.44 7.03
N ILE A 193 -13.53 -5.65 5.82
CA ILE A 193 -13.67 -4.72 4.71
C ILE A 193 -14.62 -5.38 3.68
N PRO A 194 -15.76 -4.75 3.35
CA PRO A 194 -16.60 -5.21 2.24
C PRO A 194 -15.83 -5.14 0.91
N LYS A 195 -16.04 -6.09 0.01
CA LYS A 195 -15.50 -6.06 -1.35
C LYS A 195 -16.25 -5.05 -2.23
N SER A 196 -17.53 -4.83 -1.97
CA SER A 196 -18.35 -3.86 -2.72
C SER A 196 -17.93 -2.42 -2.43
N ARG A 197 -17.65 -1.63 -3.48
CA ARG A 197 -17.30 -0.20 -3.36
C ARG A 197 -18.38 0.61 -2.64
N ILE A 198 -19.65 0.33 -2.93
CA ILE A 198 -20.79 1.02 -2.31
C ILE A 198 -20.81 0.78 -0.80
N GLU A 199 -20.52 -0.45 -0.37
CA GLU A 199 -20.48 -0.77 1.07
C GLU A 199 -19.21 -0.22 1.73
N GLN A 200 -18.05 -0.25 1.05
CA GLN A 200 -16.84 0.42 1.52
C GLN A 200 -17.09 1.91 1.78
N GLU A 201 -17.82 2.60 0.90
CA GLU A 201 -18.11 4.02 1.06
C GLU A 201 -19.02 4.31 2.26
N LYS A 202 -19.97 3.41 2.56
CA LYS A 202 -20.80 3.51 3.77
C LYS A 202 -19.96 3.34 5.03
N VAL A 203 -19.04 2.37 5.04
CA VAL A 203 -18.12 2.14 6.17
C VAL A 203 -17.20 3.34 6.33
N ARG A 204 -16.62 3.85 5.24
CA ARG A 204 -15.80 5.07 5.21
C ARG A 204 -16.56 6.26 5.80
N THR A 205 -17.78 6.49 5.35
CA THR A 205 -18.63 7.59 5.86
C THR A 205 -18.89 7.44 7.36
N THR A 206 -19.15 6.22 7.83
CA THR A 206 -19.35 5.93 9.27
C THR A 206 -18.08 6.23 10.08
N ASN A 207 -16.92 5.80 9.59
CA ASN A 207 -15.64 6.04 10.24
C ASN A 207 -15.22 7.52 10.19
N LEU A 208 -15.65 8.28 9.19
CA LEU A 208 -15.49 9.73 9.17
C LEU A 208 -16.41 10.43 10.19
N GLN A 209 -17.67 9.99 10.33
CA GLN A 209 -18.59 10.52 11.33
C GLN A 209 -18.10 10.31 12.77
N GLY A 210 -17.37 9.22 13.01
CA GLY A 210 -16.76 8.94 14.31
C GLY A 210 -15.62 9.90 14.71
N LEU A 211 -15.13 10.75 13.79
CA LEU A 211 -14.17 11.81 14.10
C LEU A 211 -14.81 12.95 14.91
N ALA A 212 -16.12 13.14 14.81
CA ALA A 212 -16.87 14.14 15.57
C ALA A 212 -17.57 13.56 16.81
N SER A 213 -17.40 12.27 17.09
CA SER A 213 -18.10 11.55 18.16
C SER A 213 -17.13 11.13 19.26
N ILE A 214 -17.41 11.48 20.52
CA ILE A 214 -16.58 11.09 21.68
C ILE A 214 -17.12 9.81 22.30
N LYS A 215 -16.22 8.89 22.66
CA LYS A 215 -16.48 7.69 23.47
C LYS A 215 -15.52 7.67 24.66
N THR A 216 -15.77 6.73 25.58
CA THR A 216 -14.87 6.44 26.69
C THR A 216 -14.11 5.15 26.40
N ASP A 217 -12.78 5.18 26.50
CA ASP A 217 -11.93 3.99 26.34
C ASP A 217 -12.03 3.03 27.55
N SER A 218 -11.33 1.90 27.48
CA SER A 218 -11.30 0.92 28.58
C SER A 218 -10.64 1.43 29.87
N GLN A 219 -9.91 2.54 29.79
CA GLN A 219 -9.19 3.19 30.87
C GLN A 219 -9.98 4.37 31.47
N GLY A 220 -11.14 4.71 30.90
CA GLY A 220 -11.99 5.81 31.36
C GLY A 220 -11.70 7.17 30.69
N ASN A 221 -10.79 7.23 29.72
CA ASN A 221 -10.44 8.47 29.03
C ASN A 221 -11.42 8.76 27.89
N GLN A 222 -11.67 10.04 27.62
CA GLN A 222 -12.42 10.46 26.45
C GLN A 222 -11.54 10.36 25.21
N ILE A 223 -12.06 9.73 24.17
CA ILE A 223 -11.38 9.52 22.88
C ILE A 223 -12.38 9.64 21.75
N LEU A 224 -11.93 10.07 20.56
CA LEU A 224 -12.79 10.02 19.38
C LEU A 224 -13.14 8.57 19.05
N ALA A 225 -14.39 8.33 18.67
CA ALA A 225 -14.88 6.99 18.35
C ALA A 225 -14.02 6.32 17.28
N SER A 226 -13.57 7.09 16.28
CA SER A 226 -12.71 6.61 15.20
C SER A 226 -11.25 6.41 15.60
N ALA A 227 -10.72 7.23 16.52
CA ALA A 227 -9.36 7.04 17.02
C ALA A 227 -9.26 5.78 17.89
N ALA A 228 -10.29 5.51 18.71
CA ALA A 228 -10.38 4.29 19.51
C ALA A 228 -10.37 3.03 18.63
N THR A 229 -11.21 2.99 17.59
CA THR A 229 -11.28 1.83 16.70
C THR A 229 -10.07 1.71 15.77
N TRP A 230 -9.39 2.81 15.47
CA TRP A 230 -8.21 2.80 14.59
C TRP A 230 -7.04 2.01 15.19
N ASN A 231 -6.72 2.22 16.47
CA ASN A 231 -5.64 1.47 17.14
C ASN A 231 -5.92 -0.04 17.17
N ASP A 232 -7.15 -0.42 17.53
CA ASP A 232 -7.59 -1.82 17.53
C ASP A 232 -7.54 -2.40 16.12
N CYS A 233 -7.97 -1.64 15.11
CA CYS A 233 -7.91 -2.04 13.72
C CYS A 233 -6.47 -2.34 13.28
N VAL A 234 -5.55 -1.39 13.48
CA VAL A 234 -4.13 -1.52 13.11
C VAL A 234 -3.52 -2.77 13.74
N ALA A 235 -3.80 -3.02 15.02
CA ALA A 235 -3.31 -4.18 15.75
C ALA A 235 -3.76 -5.53 15.15
N THR A 236 -4.87 -5.58 14.41
CA THR A 236 -5.38 -6.83 13.80
C THR A 236 -4.87 -7.10 12.39
N ILE A 237 -4.27 -6.12 11.71
CA ILE A 237 -3.92 -6.24 10.28
C ILE A 237 -2.99 -7.42 10.01
N GLN A 238 -1.88 -7.55 10.73
CA GLN A 238 -0.98 -8.69 10.52
C GLN A 238 -1.66 -10.02 10.85
N HIS A 239 -2.53 -10.05 11.88
CA HIS A 239 -3.25 -11.28 12.24
C HIS A 239 -4.26 -11.71 11.16
N HIS A 240 -4.94 -10.75 10.52
CA HIS A 240 -5.78 -11.03 9.35
C HIS A 240 -4.95 -11.52 8.17
N CYS A 241 -3.84 -10.86 7.84
CA CYS A 241 -3.00 -11.32 6.73
C CYS A 241 -2.54 -12.77 6.93
N TYR A 242 -1.98 -13.02 8.11
CA TYR A 242 -1.37 -14.30 8.42
C TYR A 242 -2.34 -15.39 8.86
N GLN A 243 -3.63 -15.08 8.95
CA GLN A 243 -4.68 -16.03 9.34
C GLN A 243 -4.34 -16.75 10.66
N THR A 244 -3.86 -15.97 11.64
CA THR A 244 -3.28 -16.51 12.88
C THR A 244 -4.26 -17.42 13.60
N GLU A 245 -3.94 -18.71 13.77
CA GLU A 245 -4.83 -19.66 14.42
C GLU A 245 -4.95 -19.41 15.94
N ASP A 246 -3.86 -18.97 16.56
CA ASP A 246 -3.79 -18.62 17.97
C ASP A 246 -2.73 -17.53 18.19
N ILE A 247 -3.12 -16.40 18.75
CA ILE A 247 -2.15 -15.38 19.17
C ILE A 247 -1.43 -15.92 20.40
N LYS A 248 -0.09 -15.85 20.35
CA LYS A 248 0.78 -16.22 21.46
C LYS A 248 1.45 -14.99 22.04
N GLU A 249 1.49 -14.93 23.36
CA GLU A 249 2.20 -13.90 24.12
C GLU A 249 3.34 -14.55 24.89
N MET A 250 4.49 -13.87 24.92
CA MET A 250 5.58 -14.29 25.79
C MET A 250 5.33 -13.76 27.19
N ASP A 251 5.33 -14.65 28.18
CA ASP A 251 5.29 -14.22 29.58
C ASP A 251 6.65 -13.74 30.07
N LYS A 252 6.69 -13.26 31.32
CA LYS A 252 7.91 -12.71 31.95
C LYS A 252 9.05 -13.72 32.09
N ASP A 253 8.73 -15.01 31.97
CA ASP A 253 9.69 -16.12 32.07
C ASP A 253 10.16 -16.60 30.68
N GLY A 254 9.77 -15.90 29.60
CA GLY A 254 10.14 -16.23 28.24
C GLY A 254 9.30 -17.34 27.60
N VAL A 255 8.18 -17.74 28.22
CA VAL A 255 7.35 -18.85 27.73
C VAL A 255 6.20 -18.32 26.87
N LEU A 256 6.03 -18.88 25.67
CA LEU A 256 4.89 -18.58 24.81
C LEU A 256 3.60 -19.19 25.37
N LYS A 257 2.59 -18.35 25.59
CA LYS A 257 1.26 -18.74 26.05
C LYS A 257 0.20 -18.38 25.04
N SER A 258 -0.71 -19.31 24.82
CA SER A 258 -1.93 -19.11 24.03
C SER A 258 -2.81 -18.04 24.68
N THR A 259 -3.33 -17.13 23.86
CA THR A 259 -4.36 -16.16 24.27
C THR A 259 -5.78 -16.67 23.99
N GLY A 260 -5.93 -17.77 23.24
CA GLY A 260 -7.21 -18.30 22.78
C GLY A 260 -7.87 -17.44 21.69
N VAL A 261 -7.11 -16.52 21.11
CA VAL A 261 -7.59 -15.59 20.08
C VAL A 261 -7.18 -16.08 18.70
N SER A 262 -8.17 -16.32 17.84
CA SER A 262 -7.96 -16.80 16.47
C SER A 262 -8.48 -15.81 15.43
N TYR A 263 -7.67 -15.55 14.41
CA TYR A 263 -8.01 -14.80 13.19
C TYR A 263 -8.02 -15.71 11.96
N SER A 264 -8.13 -17.04 12.16
CA SER A 264 -8.29 -18.00 11.07
C SER A 264 -9.58 -17.72 10.28
N LYS A 265 -9.57 -18.07 8.98
CA LYS A 265 -10.73 -17.93 8.09
C LYS A 265 -11.98 -18.57 8.67
N THR A 266 -11.84 -19.77 9.24
CA THR A 266 -12.93 -20.47 9.92
C THR A 266 -13.50 -19.63 11.05
N LYS A 267 -12.66 -19.04 11.89
CA LYS A 267 -13.14 -18.22 13.01
C LYS A 267 -13.81 -16.94 12.54
N MET A 268 -13.22 -16.27 11.55
CA MET A 268 -13.80 -15.06 10.96
C MET A 268 -15.17 -15.37 10.30
N LEU A 269 -15.31 -16.51 9.63
CA LEU A 269 -16.58 -16.98 9.04
C LEU A 269 -17.64 -17.21 10.10
N GLU A 270 -17.31 -17.90 11.20
CA GLU A 270 -18.25 -18.09 12.32
C GLU A 270 -18.77 -16.76 12.87
N VAL A 271 -17.88 -15.78 13.04
CA VAL A 271 -18.22 -14.45 13.56
C VAL A 271 -19.08 -13.68 12.57
N CYS A 272 -18.72 -13.68 11.29
CA CYS A 272 -19.49 -13.00 10.25
C CYS A 272 -20.91 -13.57 10.14
N GLN A 273 -21.05 -14.90 10.08
CA GLN A 273 -22.33 -15.56 9.92
C GLN A 273 -23.24 -15.39 11.15
N LYS A 274 -22.70 -15.46 12.37
CA LYS A 274 -23.49 -15.25 13.61
C LYS A 274 -24.05 -13.83 13.71
N ASN A 275 -23.28 -12.83 13.28
CA ASN A 275 -23.73 -11.44 13.30
C ASN A 275 -24.76 -11.14 12.21
N ASP A 276 -24.71 -11.84 11.07
CA ASP A 276 -25.76 -11.70 10.05
C ASP A 276 -27.10 -12.32 10.49
N LEU A 277 -27.08 -13.43 11.22
CA LEU A 277 -28.27 -14.14 11.72
C LEU A 277 -28.97 -13.46 12.90
N ASN A 278 -28.26 -12.71 13.76
CA ASN A 278 -28.81 -12.11 14.99
C ASN A 278 -29.46 -10.72 14.82
N TYR A 279 -29.64 -10.25 13.59
CA TYR A 279 -30.19 -8.93 13.34
C TYR A 279 -31.72 -8.87 13.56
N LYS A 280 -32.11 -8.16 14.62
CA LYS A 280 -33.50 -7.72 14.84
C LYS A 280 -33.68 -6.31 14.26
N PRO A 281 -34.67 -6.07 13.38
CA PRO A 281 -34.80 -4.84 12.60
C PRO A 281 -35.17 -3.55 13.37
N ASN A 282 -35.12 -3.54 14.72
CA ASN A 282 -35.71 -2.46 15.53
C ASN A 282 -34.69 -1.62 16.32
N ASN A 283 -33.40 -1.64 16.01
CA ASN A 283 -32.44 -0.68 16.56
C ASN A 283 -31.81 0.15 15.43
N THR A 284 -32.16 1.43 15.37
CA THR A 284 -31.79 2.37 14.31
C THR A 284 -30.32 2.82 14.35
N ASN A 285 -29.50 2.33 15.29
CA ASN A 285 -28.09 2.75 15.44
C ASN A 285 -27.05 1.63 15.21
N SER A 286 -27.44 0.46 14.71
CA SER A 286 -26.47 -0.57 14.26
C SER A 286 -26.36 -0.56 12.73
N ILE A 287 -25.23 -0.06 12.24
CA ILE A 287 -24.86 0.12 10.83
C ILE A 287 -25.18 -1.12 9.99
N ALA A 288 -25.67 -0.85 8.78
CA ALA A 288 -26.27 -1.79 7.86
C ALA A 288 -25.33 -2.95 7.49
N LYS A 289 -25.87 -4.15 7.71
CA LYS A 289 -25.41 -5.48 7.31
C LYS A 289 -24.80 -5.51 5.89
N PHE A 290 -23.89 -6.46 5.66
CA PHE A 290 -23.43 -7.00 4.37
C PHE A 290 -24.60 -7.47 3.48
N ARG A 291 -25.55 -6.59 3.12
CA ARG A 291 -26.71 -6.91 2.31
C ARG A 291 -26.24 -7.13 0.88
N GLY A 292 -25.95 -8.38 0.56
CA GLY A 292 -25.66 -8.83 -0.81
C GLY A 292 -24.27 -9.41 -1.01
N GLU A 293 -23.36 -9.31 -0.04
CA GLU A 293 -22.01 -9.86 -0.14
C GLU A 293 -21.86 -11.13 0.71
N ASN A 294 -21.27 -12.19 0.15
CA ASN A 294 -21.01 -13.42 0.90
C ASN A 294 -19.90 -13.15 1.92
N CYS A 295 -20.09 -13.54 3.20
CA CYS A 295 -19.05 -13.48 4.25
C CYS A 295 -17.68 -14.00 3.78
N THR A 296 -17.67 -15.03 2.92
CA THR A 296 -16.44 -15.58 2.35
C THR A 296 -15.69 -14.56 1.50
N GLU A 297 -16.40 -13.83 0.63
CA GLU A 297 -15.82 -12.82 -0.25
C GLU A 297 -15.29 -11.62 0.53
N ALA A 298 -16.04 -11.15 1.53
CA ALA A 298 -15.61 -10.08 2.41
C ALA A 298 -14.37 -10.47 3.21
N ILE A 299 -14.31 -11.70 3.73
CA ILE A 299 -13.14 -12.22 4.45
C ILE A 299 -11.94 -12.34 3.51
N ASP A 300 -12.12 -12.94 2.33
CA ASP A 300 -11.02 -13.07 1.37
C ASP A 300 -10.47 -11.69 0.95
N TYR A 301 -11.35 -10.71 0.73
CA TYR A 301 -10.95 -9.33 0.44
C TYR A 301 -10.25 -8.65 1.63
N THR A 302 -10.75 -8.86 2.85
CA THR A 302 -10.14 -8.36 4.09
C THR A 302 -8.71 -8.89 4.26
N VAL A 303 -8.52 -10.21 4.09
CA VAL A 303 -7.21 -10.87 4.20
C VAL A 303 -6.25 -10.39 3.13
N GLN A 304 -6.72 -10.26 1.89
CA GLN A 304 -5.95 -9.72 0.78
C GLN A 304 -5.45 -8.30 1.08
N ARG A 305 -6.35 -7.39 1.47
CA ARG A 305 -5.99 -6.01 1.85
C ARG A 305 -5.03 -5.97 3.04
N ALA A 306 -5.24 -6.84 4.03
CA ALA A 306 -4.36 -6.93 5.19
C ALA A 306 -2.94 -7.37 4.81
N CYS A 307 -2.81 -8.29 3.85
CA CYS A 307 -1.51 -8.70 3.35
C CYS A 307 -0.82 -7.66 2.49
N GLU A 308 -1.56 -6.91 1.66
CA GLU A 308 -1.00 -5.77 0.92
C GLU A 308 -0.40 -4.73 1.88
N VAL A 309 -1.11 -4.41 2.96
CA VAL A 309 -0.64 -3.47 3.99
C VAL A 309 0.58 -4.03 4.73
N THR A 310 0.51 -5.30 5.16
CA THR A 310 1.62 -5.97 5.86
C THR A 310 2.89 -6.02 5.01
N ASP A 311 2.73 -6.27 3.71
CA ASP A 311 3.82 -6.32 2.74
C ASP A 311 4.44 -4.95 2.48
N TYR A 312 3.61 -3.92 2.31
CA TYR A 312 4.06 -2.54 2.22
C TYR A 312 4.89 -2.14 3.45
N ILE A 313 4.37 -2.41 4.65
CA ILE A 313 5.03 -2.06 5.90
C ILE A 313 6.38 -2.78 5.99
N SER A 314 6.43 -4.09 5.73
CA SER A 314 7.67 -4.87 5.76
C SER A 314 8.76 -4.27 4.84
N ARG A 315 8.40 -3.80 3.65
CA ARG A 315 9.33 -3.11 2.72
C ARG A 315 9.71 -1.71 3.21
N ALA A 316 8.76 -0.96 3.74
CA ALA A 316 9.00 0.36 4.32
C ALA A 316 9.98 0.26 5.50
N ARG A 317 9.85 -0.74 6.39
CA ARG A 317 10.77 -0.98 7.51
C ARG A 317 12.20 -1.15 7.05
N LYS A 318 12.42 -2.04 6.07
CA LYS A 318 13.75 -2.30 5.49
C LYS A 318 14.35 -1.03 4.88
N SER A 319 13.54 -0.29 4.14
CA SER A 319 13.98 0.94 3.48
C SER A 319 14.31 2.04 4.50
N LEU A 320 13.55 2.14 5.60
CA LEU A 320 13.83 3.05 6.70
C LEU A 320 15.10 2.66 7.46
N ASP A 321 15.30 1.39 7.79
CA ASP A 321 16.53 0.90 8.43
C ASP A 321 17.77 1.18 7.57
N ALA A 322 17.70 0.88 6.26
CA ALA A 322 18.77 1.20 5.32
C ALA A 322 19.04 2.72 5.24
N THR A 323 17.96 3.52 5.17
CA THR A 323 18.06 4.98 5.11
C THR A 323 18.66 5.57 6.38
N GLY A 324 18.23 5.13 7.57
CA GLY A 324 18.79 5.55 8.86
C GLY A 324 20.28 5.20 9.00
N LYS A 325 20.69 4.02 8.51
CA LYS A 325 22.11 3.63 8.42
C LYS A 325 22.92 4.53 7.47
N LEU A 326 22.32 4.99 6.37
CA LEU A 326 22.96 5.94 5.46
C LEU A 326 23.07 7.33 6.11
N ILE A 327 21.99 7.84 6.71
CA ILE A 327 21.95 9.14 7.40
C ILE A 327 23.00 9.20 8.51
N SER A 328 23.10 8.15 9.34
CA SER A 328 24.10 8.07 10.42
C SER A 328 25.53 8.04 9.89
N LYS A 329 25.80 7.35 8.77
CA LYS A 329 27.12 7.39 8.10
C LYS A 329 27.45 8.76 7.52
N MET A 330 26.47 9.45 6.92
CA MET A 330 26.66 10.80 6.36
C MET A 330 26.85 11.88 7.43
N GLY A 331 26.31 11.67 8.65
CA GLY A 331 26.56 12.54 9.80
C GLY A 331 28.04 12.67 10.19
N ASN A 332 28.91 11.78 9.69
CA ASN A 332 30.35 11.76 9.95
C ASN A 332 31.20 12.37 8.81
N ILE A 333 30.59 12.93 7.76
CA ILE A 333 31.32 13.50 6.62
C ILE A 333 31.40 15.02 6.76
N ASP A 334 32.51 15.51 7.31
CA ASP A 334 32.86 16.92 7.25
C ASP A 334 33.32 17.26 5.83
N LEU A 335 32.47 17.95 5.06
CA LEU A 335 32.70 18.24 3.65
C LEU A 335 33.69 19.38 3.39
N GLY A 336 34.30 19.99 4.44
CA GLY A 336 35.38 20.97 4.27
C GLY A 336 35.06 22.12 3.31
N ARG A 337 33.80 22.54 3.21
CA ARG A 337 33.36 23.57 2.25
C ARG A 337 33.61 24.98 2.78
N ASP A 338 34.20 25.82 1.91
CA ASP A 338 34.32 27.26 2.09
C ASP A 338 32.91 27.92 2.17
N PRO A 339 32.56 28.61 3.26
CA PRO A 339 31.19 29.03 3.59
C PRO A 339 30.64 30.22 2.78
N THR A 340 31.33 30.70 1.73
CA THR A 340 31.12 32.07 1.23
C THR A 340 30.27 32.22 -0.05
N SER A 341 29.71 31.16 -0.66
CA SER A 341 28.95 31.34 -1.92
C SER A 341 27.61 30.60 -2.07
N VAL A 342 27.31 29.57 -1.27
CA VAL A 342 26.03 28.84 -1.35
C VAL A 342 25.55 28.52 0.06
N SER A 343 24.35 28.99 0.41
CA SER A 343 23.70 28.59 1.67
C SER A 343 23.10 27.19 1.50
N SER A 344 23.35 26.26 2.41
CA SER A 344 22.67 24.95 2.39
C SER A 344 21.31 25.06 3.07
N TYR A 345 20.34 24.25 2.64
CA TYR A 345 19.12 24.04 3.42
C TYR A 345 19.52 23.52 4.81
N ASN A 346 19.08 24.23 5.85
CA ASN A 346 19.32 23.87 7.24
C ASN A 346 17.98 23.90 7.96
N GLU A 347 17.50 22.73 8.37
CA GLU A 347 16.21 22.55 9.04
C GLU A 347 16.02 23.46 10.26
N LYS A 348 17.09 23.77 11.01
CA LYS A 348 17.00 24.64 12.20
C LYS A 348 16.65 26.08 11.88
N ASN A 349 16.98 26.55 10.68
CA ASN A 349 16.81 27.93 10.24
C ASN A 349 15.89 28.02 9.00
N ALA A 350 15.24 26.93 8.62
CA ALA A 350 14.39 26.88 7.44
C ALA A 350 13.02 27.49 7.75
N GLU A 351 12.47 28.24 6.79
CA GLU A 351 11.10 28.77 6.86
C GLU A 351 10.05 27.65 6.90
N LYS A 352 10.35 26.49 6.32
CA LYS A 352 9.55 25.27 6.39
C LYS A 352 10.43 24.09 6.78
N LYS A 353 10.03 23.37 7.82
CA LYS A 353 10.71 22.15 8.28
C LYS A 353 10.44 20.98 7.32
N ILE A 354 11.29 19.96 7.34
CA ILE A 354 11.13 18.76 6.48
C ILE A 354 9.77 18.12 6.71
N ASP A 355 9.33 18.03 7.97
CA ASP A 355 8.02 17.52 8.31
C ASP A 355 6.88 18.33 7.65
N GLU A 356 7.01 19.65 7.52
CA GLU A 356 6.03 20.47 6.78
C GLU A 356 6.01 20.16 5.29
N LEU A 357 7.18 19.86 4.71
CA LEU A 357 7.33 19.63 3.27
C LEU A 357 6.80 18.25 2.83
N THR A 358 6.76 17.27 3.73
CA THR A 358 6.26 15.92 3.45
C THR A 358 4.83 15.71 3.95
N SER A 359 4.22 16.71 4.59
CA SER A 359 2.83 16.65 5.04
C SER A 359 1.85 17.04 3.96
N LEU A 360 0.73 16.34 3.97
CA LEU A 360 -0.40 16.62 3.11
C LEU A 360 -1.64 16.90 3.96
N THR A 361 -2.38 17.96 3.64
CA THR A 361 -3.71 18.21 4.22
C THR A 361 -4.80 17.88 3.20
N SER A 362 -6.01 17.60 3.68
CA SER A 362 -7.12 17.26 2.77
C SER A 362 -7.44 18.39 1.79
N ASN A 363 -7.30 19.65 2.20
CA ASN A 363 -7.59 20.82 1.36
C ASN A 363 -6.60 21.00 0.20
N GLN A 364 -5.41 20.40 0.26
CA GLN A 364 -4.47 20.47 -0.85
C GLN A 364 -4.98 19.75 -2.11
N MET A 365 -5.98 18.86 -2.01
CA MET A 365 -6.69 18.34 -3.18
C MET A 365 -7.51 19.42 -3.91
N VAL A 366 -8.03 20.40 -3.17
CA VAL A 366 -8.76 21.54 -3.72
C VAL A 366 -7.77 22.57 -4.27
N GLU A 367 -6.79 22.98 -3.47
CA GLU A 367 -5.82 24.04 -3.83
C GLU A 367 -4.94 23.69 -5.03
N SER A 368 -4.61 22.41 -5.21
CA SER A 368 -3.78 21.95 -6.33
C SER A 368 -4.51 21.93 -7.67
N GLY A 369 -5.84 22.07 -7.67
CA GLY A 369 -6.67 21.83 -8.86
C GLY A 369 -6.86 20.34 -9.20
N ALA A 370 -6.45 19.42 -8.33
CA ALA A 370 -6.59 17.99 -8.56
C ALA A 370 -8.05 17.54 -8.69
N LEU A 371 -8.99 18.19 -7.98
CA LEU A 371 -10.42 17.90 -8.11
C LEU A 371 -10.97 18.28 -9.49
N GLU A 372 -10.60 19.45 -10.03
CA GLU A 372 -11.05 19.86 -11.37
C GLU A 372 -10.44 18.95 -12.44
N ALA A 373 -9.15 18.65 -12.34
CA ALA A 373 -8.49 17.72 -13.25
C ALA A 373 -9.09 16.30 -13.20
N ALA A 374 -9.58 15.85 -12.04
CA ALA A 374 -10.27 14.56 -11.91
C ALA A 374 -11.62 14.55 -12.64
N LYS A 375 -12.38 15.65 -12.61
CA LYS A 375 -13.60 15.76 -13.39
C LYS A 375 -13.34 15.75 -14.88
N ASP A 376 -12.34 16.51 -15.32
CA ASP A 376 -11.98 16.59 -16.73
C ASP A 376 -11.62 15.20 -17.23
N GLU A 377 -10.81 14.46 -16.47
CA GLU A 377 -10.47 13.06 -16.74
C GLU A 377 -11.71 12.14 -16.74
N ALA A 378 -12.65 12.32 -15.81
CA ALA A 378 -13.91 11.56 -15.79
C ALA A 378 -14.83 11.89 -16.97
N ALA A 379 -14.83 13.14 -17.45
CA ALA A 379 -15.56 13.57 -18.64
C ALA A 379 -14.91 13.04 -19.93
N GLU A 380 -13.58 13.06 -20.00
CA GLU A 380 -12.80 12.41 -21.07
C GLU A 380 -13.08 10.91 -21.12
N PHE A 381 -13.21 10.25 -19.96
CA PHE A 381 -13.56 8.83 -19.89
C PHE A 381 -14.92 8.52 -20.54
N GLU A 382 -15.88 9.44 -20.55
CA GLU A 382 -17.17 9.23 -21.24
C GLU A 382 -17.03 9.10 -22.76
N THR A 383 -15.93 9.60 -23.34
CA THR A 383 -15.60 9.38 -24.76
C THR A 383 -15.15 7.95 -25.04
N CYS A 384 -14.58 7.28 -24.04
CA CYS A 384 -14.24 5.87 -24.07
C CYS A 384 -15.47 4.99 -23.79
N PHE A 385 -16.17 5.22 -22.68
CA PHE A 385 -17.19 4.31 -22.17
C PHE A 385 -18.37 5.06 -21.55
N LYS A 386 -19.58 4.73 -22.01
CA LYS A 386 -20.82 5.39 -21.56
C LYS A 386 -21.99 4.42 -21.62
N ASP A 387 -22.89 4.52 -20.65
CA ASP A 387 -24.13 3.73 -20.56
C ASP A 387 -23.92 2.20 -20.70
N GLY A 388 -22.82 1.70 -20.14
CA GLY A 388 -22.49 0.27 -20.15
C GLY A 388 -21.90 -0.24 -21.47
N LYS A 389 -21.51 0.64 -22.41
CA LYS A 389 -20.97 0.28 -23.72
C LYS A 389 -19.71 1.05 -24.07
N VAL A 390 -18.81 0.38 -24.78
CA VAL A 390 -17.63 1.01 -25.37
C VAL A 390 -18.09 1.94 -26.50
N GLN A 391 -17.68 3.21 -26.42
CA GLN A 391 -17.99 4.24 -27.41
C GLN A 391 -16.86 4.34 -28.44
N ASP A 392 -15.62 4.47 -27.96
CA ASP A 392 -14.41 4.50 -28.78
C ASP A 392 -13.33 3.59 -28.17
N PRO A 393 -13.06 2.42 -28.79
CA PRO A 393 -12.01 1.50 -28.34
C PRO A 393 -10.61 2.12 -28.29
N GLU A 394 -10.27 3.08 -29.16
CA GLU A 394 -8.96 3.73 -29.13
C GLU A 394 -8.85 4.71 -27.95
N ALA A 395 -9.91 5.48 -27.68
CA ALA A 395 -9.96 6.35 -26.51
C ALA A 395 -9.87 5.54 -25.20
N CYS A 396 -10.35 4.30 -25.17
CA CYS A 396 -10.25 3.45 -24.00
C CYS A 396 -8.84 2.94 -23.68
N LYS A 397 -7.89 2.98 -24.62
CA LYS A 397 -6.53 2.48 -24.41
C LYS A 397 -5.72 3.29 -23.40
N SER A 398 -6.09 4.56 -23.15
CA SER A 398 -5.48 5.37 -22.08
C SER A 398 -5.89 4.90 -20.67
N PHE A 399 -7.02 4.19 -20.56
CA PHE A 399 -7.59 3.76 -19.28
C PHE A 399 -7.44 2.25 -19.03
N LEU A 400 -7.46 1.44 -20.10
CA LEU A 400 -7.39 -0.01 -20.04
C LEU A 400 -6.32 -0.53 -21.02
N GLN A 401 -5.39 -1.32 -20.50
CA GLN A 401 -4.24 -1.82 -21.24
C GLN A 401 -4.62 -3.03 -22.09
N THR A 402 -4.11 -3.10 -23.32
CA THR A 402 -4.42 -4.17 -24.28
C THR A 402 -3.31 -5.22 -24.41
N ASN A 403 -2.21 -5.09 -23.66
CA ASN A 403 -1.06 -6.02 -23.68
C ASN A 403 -1.29 -7.25 -22.79
N ARG A 404 -2.43 -7.95 -22.95
CA ARG A 404 -2.84 -9.03 -22.04
C ARG A 404 -1.83 -10.16 -21.92
N GLU A 405 -1.19 -10.57 -23.00
CA GLU A 405 -0.20 -11.64 -22.98
C GLU A 405 1.04 -11.29 -22.16
N GLU A 406 1.57 -10.08 -22.29
CA GLU A 406 2.67 -9.57 -21.47
C GLU A 406 2.28 -9.59 -19.98
N LYS A 407 1.05 -9.20 -19.66
CA LYS A 407 0.52 -9.23 -18.30
C LYS A 407 0.40 -10.63 -17.72
N LEU A 408 -0.02 -11.58 -18.55
CA LEU A 408 -0.09 -12.99 -18.14
C LEU A 408 1.30 -13.59 -17.92
N GLN A 409 2.32 -13.12 -18.65
CA GLN A 409 3.72 -13.50 -18.43
C GLN A 409 4.24 -12.94 -17.10
N GLU A 410 3.98 -11.67 -16.79
CA GLU A 410 4.34 -11.07 -15.50
C GLU A 410 3.67 -11.78 -14.31
N LEU A 411 2.39 -12.14 -14.46
CA LEU A 411 1.70 -12.97 -13.48
C LEU A 411 2.43 -14.31 -13.29
N ALA A 412 2.76 -15.02 -14.38
CA ALA A 412 3.47 -16.30 -14.32
C ALA A 412 4.85 -16.18 -13.64
N GLU A 413 5.62 -15.13 -13.93
CA GLU A 413 6.87 -14.83 -13.22
C GLU A 413 6.62 -14.66 -11.72
N TYR A 414 5.64 -13.82 -11.36
CA TYR A 414 5.28 -13.56 -9.97
C TYR A 414 4.94 -14.87 -9.22
N LYS A 415 4.14 -15.76 -9.82
CA LYS A 415 3.78 -17.06 -9.24
C LYS A 415 5.00 -17.94 -9.02
N ILE A 416 5.83 -18.13 -10.04
CA ILE A 416 7.00 -19.01 -9.95
C ILE A 416 7.92 -18.51 -8.82
N ASN A 417 8.18 -17.21 -8.74
CA ASN A 417 8.99 -16.62 -7.68
C ASN A 417 8.39 -16.81 -6.28
N SER A 418 7.08 -16.64 -6.18
CA SER A 418 6.34 -16.84 -4.93
C SER A 418 6.46 -18.29 -4.46
N GLU A 419 6.31 -19.26 -5.36
CA GLU A 419 6.39 -20.69 -5.03
C GLU A 419 7.81 -21.14 -4.67
N VAL A 420 8.82 -20.66 -5.40
CA VAL A 420 10.23 -20.89 -5.03
C VAL A 420 10.51 -20.35 -3.63
N SER A 421 10.00 -19.16 -3.31
CA SER A 421 10.16 -18.56 -1.98
C SER A 421 9.43 -19.37 -0.90
N ILE A 422 8.23 -19.89 -1.18
CA ILE A 422 7.49 -20.77 -0.27
C ILE A 422 8.31 -22.04 -0.01
N GLU A 423 8.89 -22.66 -1.04
CA GLU A 423 9.73 -23.86 -0.88
C GLU A 423 10.98 -23.60 -0.04
N GLU A 424 11.64 -22.45 -0.19
CA GLU A 424 12.77 -22.08 0.65
C GLU A 424 12.38 -22.01 2.12
N ILE A 425 11.22 -21.41 2.42
CA ILE A 425 10.70 -21.29 3.78
C ILE A 425 10.27 -22.66 4.31
N GLU A 426 9.65 -23.51 3.49
CA GLU A 426 9.27 -24.87 3.87
C GLU A 426 10.49 -25.75 4.21
N LYS A 427 11.62 -25.53 3.52
CA LYS A 427 12.90 -26.23 3.75
C LYS A 427 13.65 -25.74 5.01
N LEU A 428 13.25 -24.61 5.62
CA LEU A 428 13.87 -24.14 6.86
C LEU A 428 13.72 -25.16 8.00
N THR A 429 14.80 -25.33 8.74
CA THR A 429 14.89 -26.14 9.95
C THR A 429 15.15 -25.23 11.15
N ILE A 430 15.05 -25.78 12.36
CA ILE A 430 15.34 -24.99 13.57
C ILE A 430 16.82 -24.59 13.66
N ASP A 431 17.70 -25.33 12.97
CA ASP A 431 19.12 -25.05 12.90
C ASP A 431 19.44 -23.84 12.00
N ASP A 432 18.45 -23.34 11.22
CA ASP A 432 18.57 -22.12 10.41
C ASP A 432 18.31 -20.84 11.24
N GLU A 433 18.80 -20.77 12.48
CA GLU A 433 18.48 -19.72 13.47
C GLU A 433 18.66 -18.29 12.91
N GLU A 434 19.77 -18.01 12.23
CA GLU A 434 20.03 -16.69 11.63
C GLU A 434 18.99 -16.30 10.58
N LYS A 435 18.53 -17.26 9.77
CA LYS A 435 17.49 -17.01 8.76
C LYS A 435 16.14 -16.77 9.41
N ILE A 436 15.83 -17.49 10.48
CA ILE A 436 14.60 -17.35 11.27
C ILE A 436 14.58 -15.99 11.98
N GLN A 437 15.67 -15.64 12.69
CA GLN A 437 15.85 -14.34 13.33
C GLN A 437 15.64 -13.22 12.32
N LYS A 438 16.20 -13.35 11.13
CA LYS A 438 16.01 -12.36 10.08
C LYS A 438 14.55 -12.21 9.65
N ILE A 439 13.81 -13.31 9.44
CA ILE A 439 12.37 -13.24 9.10
C ILE A 439 11.61 -12.49 10.19
N LEU A 440 11.93 -12.78 11.45
CA LEU A 440 11.31 -12.12 12.59
C LEU A 440 11.62 -10.61 12.62
N MET A 441 12.87 -10.20 12.40
CA MET A 441 13.20 -8.78 12.31
C MET A 441 12.43 -8.07 11.18
N GLU A 442 12.20 -8.77 10.05
CA GLU A 442 11.37 -8.25 8.96
C GLU A 442 9.90 -8.09 9.35
N ASP A 443 9.37 -9.01 10.16
CA ASP A 443 8.02 -8.93 10.74
C ASP A 443 7.87 -7.83 11.81
N GLY A 444 8.98 -7.24 12.26
CA GLY A 444 9.03 -6.09 13.18
C GLY A 444 9.57 -6.37 14.57
N TYR A 445 10.08 -7.57 14.84
CA TYR A 445 10.69 -7.87 16.15
C TYR A 445 12.01 -7.13 16.31
N SER A 446 12.30 -6.74 17.56
CA SER A 446 13.64 -6.28 17.93
C SER A 446 14.66 -7.39 17.69
N GLU A 447 15.94 -7.03 17.57
CA GLU A 447 17.01 -8.01 17.37
C GLU A 447 17.05 -9.04 18.51
N ASP A 448 16.84 -8.59 19.75
CA ASP A 448 16.82 -9.42 20.95
C ASP A 448 15.61 -10.37 20.97
N ASP A 449 14.41 -9.85 20.68
CA ASP A 449 13.19 -10.67 20.61
C ASP A 449 13.32 -11.71 19.49
N ALA A 450 13.79 -11.29 18.31
CA ALA A 450 13.98 -12.16 17.16
C ALA A 450 14.96 -13.30 17.47
N LYS A 451 16.05 -13.01 18.18
CA LYS A 451 17.03 -14.01 18.60
C LYS A 451 16.43 -15.03 19.56
N ASN A 452 15.65 -14.58 20.54
CA ASN A 452 14.99 -15.46 21.50
C ASN A 452 13.94 -16.35 20.82
N LEU A 453 13.16 -15.78 19.91
CA LEU A 453 12.10 -16.49 19.19
C LEU A 453 12.63 -17.48 18.14
N ALA A 454 13.81 -17.22 17.56
CA ALA A 454 14.36 -18.02 16.45
C ALA A 454 14.64 -19.49 16.82
N THR A 455 14.87 -19.77 18.10
CA THR A 455 15.18 -21.12 18.61
C THR A 455 13.93 -21.95 18.94
N ASN A 456 12.73 -21.40 18.76
CA ASN A 456 11.48 -22.05 19.13
C ASN A 456 10.83 -22.78 17.93
N GLN A 457 10.60 -24.09 18.08
CA GLN A 457 10.05 -24.93 17.01
C GLN A 457 8.62 -24.53 16.58
N ASP A 458 7.80 -24.01 17.50
CA ASP A 458 6.45 -23.56 17.14
C ASP A 458 6.48 -22.24 16.37
N ILE A 459 7.48 -21.38 16.63
CA ILE A 459 7.73 -20.17 15.84
C ILE A 459 8.09 -20.53 14.40
N LEU A 460 8.93 -21.55 14.19
CA LEU A 460 9.25 -22.04 12.85
C LEU A 460 8.00 -22.54 12.10
N LYS A 461 7.13 -23.33 12.74
CA LYS A 461 5.87 -23.78 12.13
C LYS A 461 4.98 -22.60 11.76
N GLU A 462 4.88 -21.61 12.64
CA GLU A 462 4.10 -20.41 12.40
C GLU A 462 4.67 -19.59 11.25
N ILE A 463 5.99 -19.37 11.18
CA ILE A 463 6.64 -18.70 10.05
C ILE A 463 6.28 -19.35 8.72
N LYS A 464 6.34 -20.69 8.65
CA LYS A 464 5.97 -21.43 7.42
C LYS A 464 4.53 -21.17 7.01
N SER A 465 3.59 -21.27 7.95
CA SER A 465 2.16 -21.04 7.70
C SER A 465 1.87 -19.58 7.30
N ARG A 466 2.48 -18.62 8.01
CA ARG A 466 2.35 -17.18 7.78
C ARG A 466 2.82 -16.79 6.39
N TYR A 467 4.01 -17.27 6.02
CA TYR A 467 4.61 -16.94 4.74
C TYR A 467 3.74 -17.45 3.59
N LYS A 468 3.31 -18.71 3.66
CA LYS A 468 2.39 -19.29 2.68
C LYS A 468 1.08 -18.51 2.57
N SER A 469 0.43 -18.20 3.69
CA SER A 469 -0.84 -17.46 3.71
C SER A 469 -0.69 -16.06 3.10
N LYS A 470 0.40 -15.36 3.43
CA LYS A 470 0.70 -14.03 2.87
C LYS A 470 0.93 -14.11 1.36
N GLU A 471 1.76 -15.04 0.91
CA GLU A 471 2.07 -15.20 -0.51
C GLU A 471 0.83 -15.54 -1.34
N GLU A 472 -0.02 -16.46 -0.88
CA GLU A 472 -1.29 -16.79 -1.55
C GLU A 472 -2.26 -15.59 -1.61
N ALA A 473 -2.28 -14.73 -0.59
CA ALA A 473 -3.07 -13.50 -0.57
C ALA A 473 -2.52 -12.43 -1.53
N LEU A 474 -1.20 -12.26 -1.58
CA LEU A 474 -0.55 -11.32 -2.49
C LEU A 474 -0.63 -11.77 -3.96
N GLN A 475 -0.55 -13.07 -4.25
CA GLN A 475 -0.82 -13.63 -5.58
C GLN A 475 -2.22 -13.21 -6.05
N ARG A 476 -3.25 -13.37 -5.21
CA ARG A 476 -4.63 -12.92 -5.52
C ARG A 476 -4.71 -11.41 -5.76
N SER A 477 -4.05 -10.61 -4.93
CA SER A 477 -3.97 -9.16 -5.12
C SER A 477 -3.41 -8.77 -6.48
N VAL A 478 -2.28 -9.38 -6.86
CA VAL A 478 -1.61 -9.10 -8.12
C VAL A 478 -2.49 -9.52 -9.32
N ILE A 479 -3.14 -10.68 -9.25
CA ILE A 479 -4.12 -11.12 -10.26
C ILE A 479 -5.27 -10.10 -10.40
N ASP A 480 -5.85 -9.68 -9.28
CA ASP A 480 -6.97 -8.73 -9.27
C ASP A 480 -6.56 -7.36 -9.85
N GLN A 481 -5.35 -6.89 -9.53
CA GLN A 481 -4.81 -5.64 -10.07
C GLN A 481 -4.61 -5.72 -11.58
N VAL A 482 -4.03 -6.82 -12.10
CA VAL A 482 -3.87 -7.03 -13.54
C VAL A 482 -5.23 -7.09 -14.23
N ASN A 483 -6.17 -7.89 -13.71
CA ASN A 483 -7.52 -8.00 -14.29
C ASN A 483 -8.29 -6.67 -14.27
N LYS A 484 -7.98 -5.76 -13.34
CA LYS A 484 -8.62 -4.45 -13.23
C LYS A 484 -8.11 -3.43 -14.25
N ILE A 485 -6.91 -3.63 -14.79
CA ILE A 485 -6.28 -2.65 -15.70
C ILE A 485 -6.06 -3.20 -17.11
N THR A 486 -6.32 -4.48 -17.36
CA THR A 486 -6.01 -5.15 -18.63
C THR A 486 -7.28 -5.65 -19.29
N SER A 487 -7.41 -5.44 -20.59
CA SER A 487 -8.49 -5.98 -21.41
C SER A 487 -8.50 -7.50 -21.39
N GLN A 488 -9.68 -8.08 -21.62
CA GLN A 488 -9.85 -9.52 -21.83
C GLN A 488 -9.19 -10.03 -23.11
N LYS A 489 -8.82 -9.15 -24.06
CA LYS A 489 -8.16 -9.50 -25.31
C LYS A 489 -6.83 -8.78 -25.50
N ASN A 490 -5.96 -9.39 -26.30
CA ASN A 490 -4.78 -8.70 -26.82
C ASN A 490 -5.19 -7.67 -27.88
N ASP A 491 -4.58 -6.49 -27.83
CA ASP A 491 -4.66 -5.40 -28.81
C ASP A 491 -6.06 -4.82 -29.12
N GLU A 492 -7.10 -5.30 -28.45
CA GLU A 492 -8.50 -4.93 -28.69
C GLU A 492 -9.21 -4.59 -27.37
N ILE A 493 -10.04 -3.55 -27.39
CA ILE A 493 -11.03 -3.27 -26.34
C ILE A 493 -12.41 -3.56 -26.89
N THR A 494 -13.22 -4.32 -26.16
CA THR A 494 -14.55 -4.76 -26.60
C THR A 494 -15.59 -4.61 -25.50
N ASP A 495 -16.86 -4.86 -25.81
CA ASP A 495 -17.92 -4.87 -24.79
C ASP A 495 -17.72 -5.95 -23.70
N LEU A 496 -16.82 -6.93 -23.91
CA LEU A 496 -16.38 -7.86 -22.84
C LEU A 496 -15.65 -7.13 -21.70
N ASP A 497 -15.09 -5.94 -21.97
CA ASP A 497 -14.37 -5.11 -21.00
C ASP A 497 -15.30 -4.19 -20.21
N ALA A 498 -16.61 -4.19 -20.50
CA ALA A 498 -17.57 -3.27 -19.88
C ALA A 498 -17.55 -3.31 -18.35
N THR A 499 -17.34 -4.49 -17.74
CA THR A 499 -17.25 -4.59 -16.27
C THR A 499 -15.99 -3.93 -15.71
N ALA A 500 -14.85 -4.05 -16.40
CA ALA A 500 -13.61 -3.38 -15.99
C ALA A 500 -13.74 -1.87 -16.17
N LEU A 501 -14.27 -1.43 -17.31
CA LEU A 501 -14.51 -0.03 -17.63
C LEU A 501 -15.51 0.64 -16.67
N THR A 502 -16.60 -0.03 -16.28
CA THR A 502 -17.52 0.50 -15.25
C THR A 502 -16.77 0.79 -13.95
N LYS A 503 -15.94 -0.15 -13.46
CA LYS A 503 -15.15 0.06 -12.24
C LYS A 503 -14.16 1.22 -12.38
N ILE A 504 -13.54 1.38 -13.56
CA ILE A 504 -12.65 2.51 -13.85
C ILE A 504 -13.41 3.83 -13.75
N GLY A 505 -14.59 3.92 -14.39
CA GLY A 505 -15.42 5.12 -14.35
C GLY A 505 -15.87 5.48 -12.93
N GLU A 506 -16.26 4.49 -12.12
CA GLU A 506 -16.60 4.69 -10.70
C GLU A 506 -15.40 5.21 -9.89
N GLU A 507 -14.21 4.68 -10.14
CA GLU A 507 -12.97 5.11 -9.47
C GLU A 507 -12.53 6.51 -9.89
N LEU A 508 -12.58 6.85 -11.17
CA LEU A 508 -12.20 8.19 -11.64
C LEU A 508 -13.05 9.29 -11.00
N LYS A 509 -14.34 9.03 -10.79
CA LYS A 509 -15.28 9.96 -10.16
C LYS A 509 -15.00 10.19 -8.67
N SER A 510 -14.49 9.18 -7.96
CA SER A 510 -14.43 9.19 -6.49
C SER A 510 -13.01 9.28 -5.93
N LYS A 511 -11.99 8.79 -6.64
CA LYS A 511 -10.63 8.57 -6.12
C LYS A 511 -9.98 9.81 -5.49
N THR A 512 -10.10 10.98 -6.10
CA THR A 512 -9.51 12.22 -5.54
C THR A 512 -10.20 12.64 -4.25
N GLN A 513 -11.53 12.49 -4.18
CA GLN A 513 -12.31 12.75 -2.97
C GLN A 513 -11.98 11.73 -1.88
N ASP A 514 -11.86 10.46 -2.25
CA ASP A 514 -11.51 9.37 -1.33
C ASP A 514 -10.11 9.52 -0.76
N PHE A 515 -9.20 10.07 -1.56
CA PHE A 515 -7.87 10.44 -1.09
C PHE A 515 -7.93 11.62 -0.12
N ALA A 516 -8.71 12.67 -0.39
CA ALA A 516 -8.93 13.77 0.56
C ALA A 516 -9.53 13.26 1.89
N LYS A 517 -10.53 12.38 1.84
CA LYS A 517 -11.15 11.73 3.01
C LYS A 517 -10.13 10.91 3.79
N LEU A 518 -9.26 10.16 3.10
CA LEU A 518 -8.20 9.38 3.73
C LEU A 518 -7.20 10.29 4.45
N VAL A 519 -6.74 11.36 3.80
CA VAL A 519 -5.79 12.32 4.39
C VAL A 519 -6.40 12.96 5.64
N HIS A 520 -7.65 13.42 5.56
CA HIS A 520 -8.38 14.00 6.68
C HIS A 520 -8.49 13.03 7.87
N TYR A 521 -8.99 11.83 7.61
CA TYR A 521 -9.09 10.78 8.61
C TYR A 521 -7.74 10.46 9.25
N ASN A 522 -6.71 10.26 8.41
CA ASN A 522 -5.36 9.93 8.82
C ASN A 522 -4.73 11.00 9.72
N ASN A 523 -4.81 12.27 9.32
CA ASN A 523 -4.20 13.38 10.05
C ASN A 523 -4.82 13.57 11.44
N ILE A 524 -6.10 13.22 11.61
CA ILE A 524 -6.78 13.28 12.92
C ILE A 524 -6.50 12.04 13.75
N VAL A 525 -6.75 10.83 13.25
CA VAL A 525 -6.62 9.61 14.07
C VAL A 525 -5.17 9.34 14.47
N SER A 526 -4.21 9.66 13.60
CA SER A 526 -2.79 9.49 13.92
C SER A 526 -2.29 10.44 15.02
N SER A 527 -3.01 11.52 15.35
CA SER A 527 -2.68 12.37 16.51
C SER A 527 -2.81 11.67 17.85
N TYR A 528 -3.62 10.60 17.91
CA TYR A 528 -3.77 9.75 19.09
C TYR A 528 -2.69 8.68 19.20
N LEU A 529 -1.81 8.55 18.19
CA LEU A 529 -0.61 7.74 18.30
C LEU A 529 0.31 8.34 19.35
N THR A 530 0.56 7.53 20.36
CA THR A 530 1.39 7.90 21.48
C THR A 530 2.77 7.28 21.31
N ILE A 531 3.81 8.10 21.42
CA ILE A 531 5.20 7.71 21.24
C ILE A 531 5.93 7.86 22.55
N THR A 532 6.54 6.77 23.00
CA THR A 532 7.36 6.79 24.21
C THR A 532 8.82 6.81 23.78
N SER A 533 9.56 7.85 24.16
CA SER A 533 11.01 7.94 23.97
C SER A 533 11.71 8.01 25.32
N ASP A 534 12.83 7.30 25.47
CA ASP A 534 13.69 7.46 26.63
C ASP A 534 14.50 8.76 26.50
N ASP A 535 14.12 9.78 27.28
CA ASP A 535 14.93 10.97 27.46
C ASP A 535 15.97 10.71 28.57
N LYS A 536 17.25 10.90 28.25
CA LYS A 536 18.37 10.66 29.17
C LYS A 536 18.34 11.58 30.39
N GLU A 537 17.64 12.71 30.34
CA GLU A 537 17.54 13.64 31.46
C GLU A 537 16.19 13.57 32.21
N ASN A 538 15.07 13.26 31.52
CA ASN A 538 13.72 13.33 32.09
C ASN A 538 12.98 11.99 32.23
N GLY A 539 13.61 10.86 31.84
CA GLY A 539 12.97 9.55 31.84
C GLY A 539 12.12 9.30 30.59
N LYS A 540 11.17 8.37 30.65
CA LYS A 540 10.24 8.08 29.53
C LYS A 540 9.36 9.29 29.24
N VAL A 541 9.55 9.91 28.08
CA VAL A 541 8.72 11.01 27.58
C VAL A 541 7.71 10.46 26.58
N THR A 542 6.44 10.72 26.85
CA THR A 542 5.31 10.31 26.03
C THR A 542 4.84 11.50 25.18
N ARG A 543 4.84 11.37 23.84
CA ARG A 543 4.47 12.42 22.86
C ARG A 543 3.33 11.95 21.95
N GLN A 544 2.64 12.90 21.30
CA GLN A 544 1.52 12.66 20.37
C GLN A 544 1.74 13.39 19.03
N ASN A 545 1.17 12.90 17.92
CA ASN A 545 1.32 13.54 16.60
C ASN A 545 0.40 14.77 16.40
N THR A 546 0.61 15.84 17.16
CA THR A 546 -0.29 17.00 17.13
C THR A 546 -0.01 17.95 15.94
N ALA A 547 1.19 17.90 15.37
CA ALA A 547 1.57 18.74 14.22
C ALA A 547 0.72 18.47 12.96
N MET A 548 0.46 17.20 12.62
CA MET A 548 -0.41 16.85 11.48
C MET A 548 -1.84 17.31 11.72
N LEU A 549 -2.33 17.11 12.94
CA LEU A 549 -3.67 17.50 13.31
C LEU A 549 -3.86 19.01 13.15
N GLN A 550 -2.96 19.83 13.70
CA GLN A 550 -3.09 21.28 13.61
C GLN A 550 -3.09 21.76 12.15
N ARG A 551 -2.23 21.19 11.30
CA ARG A 551 -2.20 21.52 9.86
C ARG A 551 -3.51 21.14 9.16
N GLU A 552 -4.04 19.98 9.49
CA GLU A 552 -5.34 19.54 8.96
C GLU A 552 -6.45 20.47 9.40
N LEU A 553 -6.53 20.85 10.68
CA LEU A 553 -7.56 21.78 11.17
C LEU A 553 -7.42 23.17 10.54
N ALA A 554 -6.19 23.64 10.31
CA ALA A 554 -5.93 24.91 9.63
C ALA A 554 -6.28 24.89 8.13
N SER A 555 -6.13 23.74 7.47
CA SER A 555 -6.35 23.57 6.03
C SER A 555 -7.14 22.29 5.73
N ASN A 556 -8.39 22.26 6.20
CA ASN A 556 -9.34 21.15 6.07
C ASN A 556 -10.25 21.33 4.85
N ALA A 557 -10.35 20.34 3.95
CA ALA A 557 -11.28 20.37 2.81
C ALA A 557 -12.76 20.35 3.23
N PHE A 558 -13.06 19.86 4.42
CA PHE A 558 -14.41 19.52 4.89
C PHE A 558 -15.05 20.58 5.81
N ASN A 559 -14.48 21.79 5.89
CA ASN A 559 -15.14 22.92 6.56
C ASN A 559 -16.12 23.63 5.62
N ASP A 560 -17.09 24.35 6.19
CA ASP A 560 -18.14 25.04 5.41
C ASP A 560 -17.62 25.98 4.30
N LYS A 561 -16.47 26.63 4.51
CA LYS A 561 -15.87 27.56 3.53
C LYS A 561 -15.30 26.82 2.33
N ASN A 562 -14.53 25.77 2.59
CA ASN A 562 -13.85 24.98 1.57
C ASN A 562 -14.84 24.06 0.86
N LEU A 563 -15.85 23.51 1.56
CA LEU A 563 -16.97 22.80 0.95
C LEU A 563 -17.77 23.68 -0.02
N LYS A 564 -18.02 24.96 0.32
CA LYS A 564 -18.68 25.89 -0.62
C LYS A 564 -17.83 26.15 -1.87
N SER A 565 -16.51 26.21 -1.71
CA SER A 565 -15.58 26.37 -2.84
C SER A 565 -15.48 25.08 -3.68
N ALA A 566 -15.57 23.92 -3.02
CA ALA A 566 -15.59 22.60 -3.65
C ALA A 566 -16.95 22.25 -4.29
N ASN A 567 -18.06 22.87 -3.86
CA ASN A 567 -19.40 22.68 -4.44
C ASN A 567 -19.54 23.27 -5.85
N GLU A 568 -18.70 24.23 -6.24
CA GLU A 568 -18.54 24.62 -7.65
C GLU A 568 -17.87 23.48 -8.45
N VAL A 569 -17.32 22.48 -7.74
CA VAL A 569 -16.49 21.39 -8.24
C VAL A 569 -17.04 19.97 -7.99
N ASP A 570 -18.09 19.70 -7.21
CA ASP A 570 -18.97 18.52 -7.31
C ASP A 570 -19.98 18.53 -6.15
N SER A 571 -21.13 17.87 -6.31
CA SER A 571 -22.17 17.74 -5.29
C SER A 571 -21.91 16.68 -4.21
N ASP A 572 -20.95 15.76 -4.40
CA ASP A 572 -20.74 14.61 -3.50
C ASP A 572 -19.83 14.88 -2.28
N PHE A 573 -19.15 16.03 -2.21
CA PHE A 573 -18.44 16.45 -0.99
C PHE A 573 -19.39 16.70 0.20
N GLN A 574 -20.67 16.99 -0.07
CA GLN A 574 -21.70 17.20 0.95
C GLN A 574 -22.43 15.91 1.37
N GLY A 575 -22.30 14.83 0.59
CA GLY A 575 -23.08 13.59 0.76
C GLY A 575 -22.81 12.83 2.06
N SER A 576 -21.75 13.19 2.79
CA SER A 576 -21.41 12.58 4.08
C SER A 576 -22.30 13.08 5.24
N GLY A 577 -22.97 14.23 5.08
CA GLY A 577 -23.81 14.83 6.13
C GLY A 577 -23.04 15.23 7.40
N ILE A 578 -21.71 15.38 7.30
CA ILE A 578 -20.82 15.60 8.45
C ILE A 578 -20.50 17.09 8.56
N GLN A 579 -20.97 17.73 9.63
CA GLN A 579 -20.52 19.08 9.99
C GLN A 579 -19.28 18.99 10.89
N TYR A 580 -18.12 19.35 10.35
CA TYR A 580 -16.85 19.37 11.07
C TYR A 580 -16.58 20.70 11.79
N ASP A 581 -17.53 21.63 11.79
CA ASP A 581 -17.37 22.97 12.41
C ASP A 581 -17.11 22.93 13.92
N ASN A 582 -17.27 21.76 14.56
CA ASN A 582 -17.03 21.52 15.97
C ASN A 582 -15.93 20.49 16.25
N LEU A 583 -15.16 20.09 15.23
CA LEU A 583 -14.13 19.07 15.34
C LEU A 583 -13.06 19.47 16.36
N ASP A 584 -12.60 20.73 16.34
CA ASP A 584 -11.62 21.27 17.29
C ASP A 584 -12.08 21.04 18.74
N ARG A 585 -13.35 21.37 19.03
CA ARG A 585 -13.95 21.19 20.35
C ARG A 585 -14.06 19.72 20.76
N ALA A 586 -14.37 18.84 19.80
CA ALA A 586 -14.42 17.41 20.06
C ALA A 586 -13.04 16.85 20.40
N ILE A 587 -11.99 17.31 19.72
CA ILE A 587 -10.60 16.89 19.97
C ILE A 587 -10.08 17.45 21.29
N GLU A 588 -10.28 18.74 21.57
CA GLU A 588 -9.89 19.36 22.86
C GLU A 588 -10.50 18.61 24.05
N ALA A 589 -11.76 18.16 23.93
CA ALA A 589 -12.43 17.39 24.97
C ALA A 589 -11.77 16.03 25.25
N THR A 590 -11.01 15.47 24.30
CA THR A 590 -10.24 14.22 24.51
C THR A 590 -8.89 14.42 25.19
N GLY A 591 -8.49 15.68 25.46
CA GLY A 591 -7.21 16.00 26.10
C GLY A 591 -5.99 16.00 25.17
N VAL A 592 -6.20 15.86 23.86
CA VAL A 592 -5.14 16.06 22.85
C VAL A 592 -4.85 17.56 22.72
N SER A 593 -3.57 17.94 22.77
CA SER A 593 -3.14 19.33 22.59
C SER A 593 -3.31 19.76 21.13
N LEU A 594 -3.92 20.93 20.91
CA LEU A 594 -3.95 21.59 19.59
C LEU A 594 -2.73 22.49 19.34
N ASP A 595 -1.80 22.58 20.30
CA ASP A 595 -0.53 23.30 20.16
C ASP A 595 0.52 22.38 19.49
N ALA A 596 1.12 22.82 18.38
CA ALA A 596 2.29 22.17 17.78
C ALA A 596 3.59 22.36 18.58
N GLY A 597 3.55 23.13 19.68
CA GLY A 597 4.72 23.49 20.48
C GLY A 597 5.54 24.62 19.87
N ASN A 598 6.26 25.37 20.70
CA ASN A 598 7.17 26.42 20.25
C ASN A 598 8.50 25.83 19.76
N ASP A 599 8.89 26.22 18.55
CA ASP A 599 10.03 25.71 17.78
C ASP A 599 11.43 26.03 18.32
N GLU A 600 11.54 26.82 19.39
CA GLU A 600 12.83 27.24 19.96
C GLU A 600 13.41 26.24 20.98
N THR A 601 12.59 25.35 21.54
CA THR A 601 13.06 24.16 22.25
C THR A 601 12.87 22.96 21.34
N ALA A 602 13.73 21.94 21.44
CA ALA A 602 13.67 20.75 20.60
C ALA A 602 12.43 19.84 20.88
N ASP A 603 11.33 20.42 21.37
CA ASP A 603 10.19 19.76 22.01
C ASP A 603 8.88 19.82 21.22
N SER A 604 8.88 20.33 19.97
CA SER A 604 7.69 20.14 19.11
C SER A 604 7.44 18.63 18.95
N PRO A 605 6.24 18.11 19.29
CA PRO A 605 5.96 16.69 19.28
C PRO A 605 5.72 16.22 17.84
N THR A 606 6.81 16.11 17.09
CA THR A 606 6.82 15.49 15.77
C THR A 606 7.21 14.04 15.94
N VAL A 607 6.35 13.16 15.47
CA VAL A 607 6.62 11.75 15.36
C VAL A 607 7.74 11.51 14.34
N LYS A 608 8.86 10.91 14.75
CA LYS A 608 9.87 10.46 13.79
C LYS A 608 9.40 9.18 13.11
N SER A 609 9.72 9.05 11.82
CA SER A 609 9.47 7.87 10.98
C SER A 609 9.94 6.57 11.62
N GLU A 610 11.08 6.60 12.32
CA GLU A 610 11.63 5.44 13.05
C GLU A 610 10.75 4.99 14.22
N ASP A 611 10.08 5.92 14.91
CA ASP A 611 9.23 5.65 16.07
C ASP A 611 7.89 5.04 15.64
N ILE A 612 7.33 5.50 14.51
CA ILE A 612 6.12 4.95 13.86
C ILE A 612 6.32 3.46 13.58
N VAL A 613 7.45 3.13 12.95
CA VAL A 613 7.68 1.77 12.44
C VAL A 613 7.98 0.76 13.54
N LYS A 614 8.69 1.18 14.59
CA LYS A 614 8.97 0.36 15.77
C LYS A 614 7.71 0.11 16.60
N SER A 615 6.83 1.11 16.72
CA SER A 615 5.65 1.01 17.59
C SER A 615 4.48 0.22 16.98
N ILE A 616 4.44 0.06 15.66
CA ILE A 616 3.18 -0.24 14.99
C ILE A 616 2.87 -1.72 14.76
N LEU A 617 3.80 -2.67 14.70
CA LEU A 617 3.41 -4.06 14.43
C LEU A 617 4.45 -5.11 14.87
N GLY A 618 3.97 -6.11 15.62
CA GLY A 618 4.61 -7.41 15.86
C GLY A 618 3.52 -8.41 16.31
N LEU A 619 3.55 -9.64 15.79
CA LEU A 619 2.53 -10.67 16.10
C LEU A 619 2.70 -11.29 17.49
N PHE A 620 3.93 -11.34 17.99
CA PHE A 620 4.25 -11.80 19.33
C PHE A 620 4.49 -10.58 20.20
N ARG A 621 3.58 -10.37 21.15
CA ARG A 621 3.77 -9.33 22.16
C ARG A 621 4.59 -9.93 23.29
N THR A 622 5.70 -9.29 23.61
CA THR A 622 6.32 -9.41 24.92
C THR A 622 5.47 -8.61 25.90
N LYS A 623 5.08 -9.22 27.02
CA LYS A 623 4.43 -8.45 28.11
C LYS A 623 5.46 -7.47 28.66
N GLU A 624 5.24 -6.17 28.42
CA GLU A 624 5.88 -5.11 29.21
C GLU A 624 5.47 -5.19 30.69
#